data_AF-A0A2D5MSH9-F1
#
_entry.id   AF-A0A2D5MSH9-F1
#
_cell.length_a   1.000
_cell.length_b   1.000
_cell.length_c   1.000
_cell.angle_alpha   90.00
_cell.angle_beta   90.00
_cell.angle_gamma   90.00
#
_symmetry.space_group_name_H-M   'P 1'
#
loop_
_entity.id
_entity.type
_entity.pdbx_description
1 polymer ?
#
loop_
_entity_poly.entity_id
_entity_poly.type
_entity_poly.pdbx_seq_one_letter_code
_entity_poly.pdbx_strand_id
1 'polypeptide(L)'
;MSTIYACFLRNDTDIMEAHILNKLASMIAPQCEEGVEPQIHVELFFPDAEEERKENELVSGQACSIHYNGSVFLTRKRFSRKQWNFRSLDTTAEQYNSVLDYCKQAVGCRFNHVGYFLQPLISIDHAWPLHFGYKKRYYCSEIVIEALKEGGVFSKNMVSQIHPQTLYAMLKDETTSACVRNVRNLTFDF
;
A
#
# COMPACT_ATOMS: atom_id res chain seq x y z
N MET A 1 -17.24 -12.85 1.43
CA MET A 1 -16.12 -12.17 0.77
C MET A 1 -15.74 -10.99 1.62
N SER A 2 -14.45 -10.74 1.77
CA SER A 2 -13.89 -9.64 2.56
C SER A 2 -13.05 -8.77 1.64
N THR A 3 -13.03 -7.47 1.87
CA THR A 3 -12.29 -6.53 1.01
C THR A 3 -11.04 -6.06 1.73
N ILE A 4 -9.91 -6.08 1.02
CA ILE A 4 -8.67 -5.42 1.41
C ILE A 4 -8.51 -4.19 0.50
N TYR A 5 -8.04 -3.09 1.04
CA TYR A 5 -7.77 -1.89 0.23
C TYR A 5 -6.27 -1.68 0.07
N ALA A 6 -5.84 -1.46 -1.17
CA ALA A 6 -4.53 -0.88 -1.45
C ALA A 6 -4.64 0.65 -1.41
N CYS A 7 -4.03 1.19 -0.36
CA CYS A 7 -3.86 2.56 0.11
C CYS A 7 -2.84 3.41 -0.65
N PHE A 8 -3.13 4.11 -1.75
CA PHE A 8 -2.09 4.91 -2.44
C PHE A 8 -2.13 6.40 -2.06
N LEU A 9 -0.97 6.96 -1.73
CA LEU A 9 -0.83 8.39 -1.46
C LEU A 9 -0.22 9.09 -2.68
N ARG A 10 -0.95 10.09 -3.20
CA ARG A 10 -0.46 10.99 -4.24
C ARG A 10 0.57 11.98 -3.70
N ASN A 11 1.52 12.33 -4.55
CA ASN A 11 2.48 13.39 -4.29
C ASN A 11 1.89 14.78 -4.58
N ASP A 12 0.98 15.25 -3.74
CA ASP A 12 0.39 16.59 -3.82
C ASP A 12 1.40 17.66 -3.35
N THR A 13 1.36 18.85 -3.95
CA THR A 13 2.12 20.06 -3.58
C THR A 13 2.23 20.30 -2.06
N ASP A 14 1.12 20.16 -1.31
CA ASP A 14 1.10 20.33 0.15
C ASP A 14 1.93 19.25 0.89
N ILE A 15 2.04 18.05 0.32
CA ILE A 15 2.78 16.90 0.86
C ILE A 15 4.25 16.96 0.41
N MET A 16 4.53 17.54 -0.76
CA MET A 16 5.88 17.80 -1.28
C MET A 16 6.65 18.81 -0.42
N GLU A 17 6.01 19.90 -0.01
CA GLU A 17 6.64 20.94 0.81
C GLU A 17 6.97 20.45 2.22
N ALA A 18 6.24 19.44 2.72
CA ALA A 18 6.41 18.92 4.06
C ALA A 18 7.59 17.93 4.22
N HIS A 19 8.07 17.28 3.14
CA HIS A 19 9.11 16.24 3.28
C HIS A 19 9.95 16.03 2.01
N ILE A 20 11.27 16.24 2.13
CA ILE A 20 12.30 16.00 1.09
C ILE A 20 12.20 14.58 0.48
N LEU A 21 11.74 13.62 1.26
CA LEU A 21 11.61 12.21 0.87
C LEU A 21 10.50 12.00 -0.18
N ASN A 22 9.41 12.77 -0.10
CA ASN A 22 8.33 12.72 -1.08
C ASN A 22 8.80 13.26 -2.43
N LYS A 23 9.65 14.31 -2.39
CA LYS A 23 10.28 14.88 -3.58
C LYS A 23 11.21 13.88 -4.27
N LEU A 24 12.04 13.15 -3.51
CA LEU A 24 12.92 12.11 -4.07
C LEU A 24 12.12 10.95 -4.67
N ALA A 25 11.09 10.46 -3.96
CA ALA A 25 10.21 9.41 -4.47
C ALA A 25 9.52 9.84 -5.78
N SER A 26 9.08 11.09 -5.88
CA SER A 26 8.50 11.62 -7.11
C SER A 26 9.49 11.75 -8.26
N MET A 27 10.77 12.03 -8.00
CA MET A 27 11.79 12.16 -9.05
C MET A 27 12.16 10.83 -9.70
N ILE A 28 12.05 9.72 -8.96
CA ILE A 28 12.34 8.36 -9.46
C ILE A 28 11.09 7.64 -9.94
N ALA A 29 9.91 8.24 -9.79
CA ALA A 29 8.66 7.65 -10.24
C ALA A 29 8.65 7.54 -11.78
N PRO A 30 8.16 6.42 -12.34
CA PRO A 30 7.97 6.31 -13.78
C PRO A 30 6.98 7.38 -14.29
N GLN A 31 7.10 7.73 -15.58
CA GLN A 31 6.25 8.74 -16.22
C GLN A 31 4.77 8.44 -15.99
N CYS A 32 4.06 9.44 -15.50
CA CYS A 32 2.61 9.45 -15.35
C CYS A 32 1.98 10.13 -16.57
N GLU A 33 0.67 9.97 -16.74
CA GLU A 33 -0.11 10.77 -17.69
C GLU A 33 0.15 12.27 -17.44
N GLU A 34 0.18 13.06 -18.52
CA GLU A 34 0.48 14.49 -18.45
C GLU A 34 -0.47 15.21 -17.48
N GLY A 35 0.08 15.91 -16.50
CA GLY A 35 -0.69 16.61 -15.46
C GLY A 35 -1.13 15.75 -14.26
N VAL A 36 -0.74 14.48 -14.18
CA VAL A 36 -1.05 13.60 -13.02
C VAL A 36 0.20 13.35 -12.17
N GLU A 37 0.11 13.72 -10.89
CA GLU A 37 1.19 13.46 -9.92
C GLU A 37 1.30 11.96 -9.55
N PRO A 38 2.52 11.43 -9.38
CA PRO A 38 2.74 10.02 -9.07
C PRO A 38 2.26 9.63 -7.67
N GLN A 39 1.91 8.36 -7.51
CA GLN A 39 1.79 7.73 -6.20
C GLN A 39 3.18 7.50 -5.61
N ILE A 40 3.42 8.02 -4.41
CA ILE A 40 4.72 7.97 -3.72
C ILE A 40 4.74 7.00 -2.53
N HIS A 41 3.57 6.58 -2.08
CA HIS A 41 3.44 5.66 -0.95
C HIS A 41 2.25 4.73 -1.15
N VAL A 42 2.37 3.53 -0.61
CA VAL A 42 1.29 2.54 -0.61
C VAL A 42 1.25 1.77 0.70
N GLU A 43 0.05 1.39 1.12
CA GLU A 43 -0.19 0.56 2.30
C GLU A 43 -1.39 -0.36 2.10
N LEU A 44 -1.49 -1.44 2.88
CA LEU A 44 -2.68 -2.29 2.91
C LEU A 44 -3.58 -1.87 4.06
N PHE A 45 -4.87 -1.77 3.79
CA PHE A 45 -5.89 -1.49 4.80
C PHE A 45 -6.91 -2.60 4.90
N PHE A 46 -7.14 -3.01 6.15
CA PHE A 46 -8.01 -4.09 6.58
C PHE A 46 -9.16 -3.46 7.38
N PRO A 47 -10.33 -3.24 6.77
CA PRO A 47 -11.47 -2.59 7.41
C PRO A 47 -12.02 -3.46 8.56
N ASP A 48 -12.48 -2.81 9.63
CA ASP A 48 -13.14 -3.51 10.74
C ASP A 48 -14.56 -3.94 10.32
N ALA A 49 -14.86 -5.25 10.41
CA ALA A 49 -16.14 -5.81 9.97
C ALA A 49 -17.39 -5.30 10.72
N GLU A 50 -17.19 -4.69 11.89
CA GLU A 50 -18.27 -4.00 12.64
C GLU A 50 -18.49 -2.57 12.17
N GLU A 51 -17.46 -1.92 11.64
CA GLU A 51 -17.53 -0.54 11.14
C GLU A 51 -18.03 -0.49 9.70
N GLU A 52 -17.78 -1.51 8.89
CA GLU A 52 -18.44 -1.68 7.58
C GLU A 52 -19.98 -1.74 7.70
N ARG A 53 -20.48 -2.23 8.84
CA ARG A 53 -21.93 -2.35 9.11
C ARG A 53 -22.54 -1.11 9.75
N LYS A 54 -21.72 -0.18 10.26
CA LYS A 54 -22.19 1.08 10.82
C LYS A 54 -22.29 2.11 9.70
N GLU A 55 -23.32 2.94 9.75
CA GLU A 55 -23.59 4.05 8.80
C GLU A 55 -22.59 5.22 8.94
N ASN A 56 -21.36 4.97 9.39
CA ASN A 56 -20.34 5.99 9.47
C ASN A 56 -19.70 6.24 8.10
N GLU A 57 -19.57 7.52 7.72
CA GLU A 57 -19.00 7.94 6.43
C GLU A 57 -17.53 7.51 6.25
N LEU A 58 -16.83 7.16 7.33
CA LEU A 58 -15.40 6.84 7.32
C LEU A 58 -15.15 5.51 8.01
N VAL A 59 -14.70 4.52 7.24
CA VAL A 59 -14.36 3.17 7.76
C VAL A 59 -13.03 3.22 8.50
N SER A 60 -13.00 2.66 9.73
CA SER A 60 -11.77 2.43 10.48
C SER A 60 -11.34 0.96 10.40
N GLY A 61 -10.04 0.72 10.62
CA GLY A 61 -9.46 -0.61 10.48
C GLY A 61 -7.96 -0.61 10.73
N GLN A 62 -7.29 -1.73 10.47
CA GLN A 62 -5.83 -1.85 10.58
C GLN A 62 -5.16 -1.48 9.25
N ALA A 63 -4.08 -0.72 9.30
CA ALA A 63 -3.24 -0.41 8.14
C ALA A 63 -1.83 -0.98 8.33
N CYS A 64 -1.38 -1.81 7.39
CA CYS A 64 -0.01 -2.29 7.30
C CYS A 64 0.80 -1.38 6.39
N SER A 65 1.81 -0.73 6.96
CA SER A 65 2.56 0.32 6.28
C SER A 65 3.99 0.40 6.81
N ILE A 66 4.83 1.12 6.09
CA ILE A 66 6.22 1.37 6.49
C ILE A 66 6.63 2.76 6.02
N HIS A 67 7.21 3.54 6.94
CA HIS A 67 7.80 4.84 6.60
C HIS A 67 9.26 4.67 6.14
N TYR A 68 9.75 5.62 5.36
CA TYR A 68 11.18 5.69 5.03
C TYR A 68 12.03 5.70 6.32
N ASN A 69 13.10 4.90 6.33
CA ASN A 69 13.96 4.69 7.52
C ASN A 69 13.24 4.13 8.76
N GLY A 70 11.98 3.72 8.62
CA GLY A 70 11.19 3.14 9.68
C GLY A 70 11.26 1.62 9.70
N SER A 71 10.28 1.04 10.38
CA SER A 71 9.96 -0.38 10.36
C SER A 71 8.51 -0.59 9.96
N VAL A 72 8.19 -1.77 9.44
CA VAL A 72 6.80 -2.17 9.19
C VAL A 72 6.01 -2.07 10.50
N PHE A 73 4.83 -1.48 10.40
CA PHE A 73 3.88 -1.38 11.50
C PHE A 73 2.48 -1.75 11.03
N LEU A 74 1.67 -2.23 11.96
CA LEU A 74 0.25 -2.49 11.78
C LEU A 74 -0.48 -1.64 12.83
N THR A 75 -1.19 -0.61 12.37
CA THR A 75 -1.82 0.37 13.27
C THR A 75 -3.25 0.65 12.87
N ARG A 76 -4.11 0.93 13.85
CA ARG A 76 -5.47 1.39 13.57
C ARG A 76 -5.43 2.74 12.87
N LYS A 77 -6.07 2.85 11.72
CA LYS A 77 -6.07 4.05 10.88
C LYS A 77 -7.48 4.41 10.44
N ARG A 78 -7.70 5.71 10.27
CA ARG A 78 -8.86 6.30 9.62
C ARG A 78 -8.35 7.25 8.54
N PHE A 79 -8.77 7.06 7.30
CA PHE A 79 -8.33 7.89 6.19
C PHE A 79 -9.19 9.14 6.09
N SER A 80 -8.69 10.27 6.58
CA SER A 80 -9.40 11.56 6.50
C SER A 80 -8.92 12.46 5.35
N ARG A 81 -7.77 12.16 4.74
CA ARG A 81 -7.13 12.99 3.71
C ARG A 81 -7.70 12.67 2.32
N LYS A 82 -7.94 13.71 1.50
CA LYS A 82 -8.47 13.59 0.13
C LYS A 82 -7.44 13.05 -0.86
N GLN A 83 -6.15 13.10 -0.53
CA GLN A 83 -5.05 12.67 -1.40
C GLN A 83 -4.87 11.15 -1.51
N TRP A 84 -5.65 10.36 -0.77
CA TRP A 84 -5.60 8.90 -0.85
C TRP A 84 -6.45 8.38 -2.00
N ASN A 85 -5.83 7.59 -2.86
CA ASN A 85 -6.51 6.77 -3.85
C ASN A 85 -6.64 5.35 -3.30
N PHE A 86 -7.82 4.75 -3.42
CA PHE A 86 -8.08 3.41 -2.91
C PHE A 86 -8.37 2.46 -4.07
N ARG A 87 -7.78 1.27 -3.99
CA ARG A 87 -8.10 0.15 -4.87
C ARG A 87 -8.62 -1.00 -4.02
N SER A 88 -9.85 -1.45 -4.27
CA SER A 88 -10.46 -2.57 -3.55
C SER A 88 -10.00 -3.89 -4.15
N LEU A 89 -9.61 -4.81 -3.29
CA LEU A 89 -9.23 -6.17 -3.61
C LEU A 89 -10.23 -7.11 -2.93
N ASP A 90 -11.08 -7.75 -3.72
CA ASP A 90 -12.03 -8.73 -3.20
C ASP A 90 -11.31 -10.05 -2.92
N THR A 91 -11.47 -10.55 -1.70
CA THR A 91 -10.73 -11.71 -1.21
C THR A 91 -11.63 -12.73 -0.54
N THR A 92 -11.22 -14.01 -0.58
CA THR A 92 -11.79 -15.03 0.30
C THR A 92 -11.35 -14.78 1.75
N ALA A 93 -12.03 -15.42 2.70
CA ALA A 93 -11.64 -15.32 4.10
C ALA A 93 -10.23 -15.90 4.35
N GLU A 94 -9.84 -16.98 3.64
CA GLU A 94 -8.48 -17.52 3.78
C GLU A 94 -7.44 -16.55 3.24
N GLN A 95 -7.68 -15.96 2.05
CA GLN A 95 -6.78 -14.97 1.46
C GLN A 95 -6.63 -13.77 2.41
N TYR A 96 -7.73 -13.20 2.89
CA TYR A 96 -7.72 -12.07 3.82
C TYR A 96 -6.86 -12.35 5.06
N ASN A 97 -7.10 -13.48 5.71
CA ASN A 97 -6.39 -13.86 6.93
C ASN A 97 -4.90 -14.10 6.66
N SER A 98 -4.56 -14.76 5.55
CA SER A 98 -3.16 -15.00 5.15
C SER A 98 -2.40 -13.71 4.89
N VAL A 99 -2.99 -12.76 4.15
CA VAL A 99 -2.40 -11.43 3.93
C VAL A 99 -2.19 -10.72 5.26
N LEU A 100 -3.21 -10.69 6.13
CA LEU A 100 -3.14 -10.02 7.41
C LEU A 100 -2.09 -10.64 8.35
N ASP A 101 -1.98 -11.96 8.38
CA ASP A 101 -0.99 -12.66 9.19
C ASP A 101 0.43 -12.45 8.70
N TYR A 102 0.64 -12.37 7.38
CA TYR A 102 1.92 -11.95 6.81
C TYR A 102 2.29 -10.53 7.28
N CYS A 103 1.34 -9.59 7.21
CA CYS A 103 1.54 -8.23 7.71
C CYS A 103 1.93 -8.20 9.20
N LYS A 104 1.27 -9.00 10.05
CA LYS A 104 1.62 -9.12 11.48
C LYS A 104 3.02 -9.66 11.69
N GLN A 105 3.42 -10.69 10.94
CA GLN A 105 4.78 -11.27 11.04
C GLN A 105 5.86 -10.29 10.57
N ALA A 106 5.53 -9.47 9.57
CA ALA A 106 6.44 -8.47 9.04
C ALA A 106 6.67 -7.28 9.99
N VAL A 107 5.81 -7.06 11.00
CA VAL A 107 5.97 -5.95 11.97
C VAL A 107 7.37 -5.94 12.58
N GLY A 108 8.01 -4.76 12.57
CA GLY A 108 9.37 -4.56 13.03
C GLY A 108 10.46 -4.84 11.99
N CYS A 109 10.13 -5.38 10.80
CA CYS A 109 11.08 -5.47 9.69
C CYS A 109 11.48 -4.06 9.22
N ARG A 110 12.77 -3.82 9.00
CA ARG A 110 13.31 -2.47 8.72
C ARG A 110 13.17 -2.09 7.25
N PHE A 111 13.32 -0.79 6.98
CA PHE A 111 13.32 -0.27 5.62
C PHE A 111 14.48 -0.84 4.77
N ASN A 112 14.18 -1.24 3.52
CA ASN A 112 15.16 -1.74 2.56
C ASN A 112 15.80 -0.58 1.79
N HIS A 113 16.70 0.16 2.45
CA HIS A 113 17.41 1.28 1.82
C HIS A 113 18.18 0.87 0.57
N VAL A 114 18.84 -0.28 0.63
CA VAL A 114 19.70 -0.79 -0.45
C VAL A 114 18.86 -1.07 -1.69
N GLY A 115 17.75 -1.81 -1.53
CA GLY A 115 16.80 -2.05 -2.62
C GLY A 115 16.15 -0.77 -3.13
N TYR A 116 15.76 0.14 -2.24
CA TYR A 116 15.08 1.39 -2.61
C TYR A 116 15.95 2.32 -3.49
N PHE A 117 17.22 2.54 -3.14
CA PHE A 117 18.10 3.42 -3.91
C PHE A 117 18.65 2.78 -5.18
N LEU A 118 18.76 1.45 -5.23
CA LEU A 118 19.26 0.73 -6.39
C LEU A 118 18.15 0.28 -7.35
N GLN A 119 16.88 0.44 -6.97
CA GLN A 119 15.70 0.01 -7.74
C GLN A 119 15.67 0.40 -9.23
N PRO A 120 16.22 1.55 -9.70
CA PRO A 120 16.28 1.84 -11.14
C PRO A 120 17.36 1.07 -11.90
N LEU A 121 18.32 0.44 -11.22
CA LEU A 121 19.48 -0.23 -11.83
C LEU A 121 19.55 -1.72 -11.49
N ILE A 122 19.19 -2.11 -10.26
CA ILE A 122 19.33 -3.46 -9.72
C ILE A 122 18.16 -3.74 -8.76
N SER A 123 17.45 -4.84 -9.00
CA SER A 123 16.42 -5.32 -8.07
C SER A 123 17.06 -6.13 -6.95
N ILE A 124 17.05 -5.59 -5.73
CA ILE A 124 17.54 -6.29 -4.54
C ILE A 124 16.35 -6.74 -3.71
N ASP A 125 16.21 -8.06 -3.59
CA ASP A 125 15.07 -8.71 -2.96
C ASP A 125 15.02 -8.51 -1.45
N HIS A 126 13.84 -8.25 -0.88
CA HIS A 126 13.58 -8.10 0.56
C HIS A 126 14.22 -9.15 1.48
N ALA A 127 14.47 -10.37 0.95
CA ALA A 127 15.07 -11.48 1.66
C ALA A 127 16.61 -11.45 1.70
N TRP A 128 17.29 -10.56 0.98
CA TRP A 128 18.75 -10.46 0.94
C TRP A 128 19.43 -10.43 2.33
N PRO A 129 18.88 -9.78 3.38
CA PRO A 129 19.52 -9.74 4.69
C PRO A 129 19.46 -11.09 5.42
N LEU A 130 18.57 -12.02 5.01
CA LEU A 130 18.43 -13.34 5.62
C LEU A 130 19.71 -14.16 5.45
N HIS A 131 20.45 -13.96 4.34
CA HIS A 131 21.76 -14.60 4.12
C HIS A 131 22.80 -14.25 5.20
N PHE A 132 22.56 -13.18 5.96
CA PHE A 132 23.40 -12.71 7.04
C PHE A 132 22.73 -12.83 8.42
N GLY A 133 21.63 -13.61 8.52
CA GLY A 133 20.90 -13.82 9.78
C GLY A 133 20.04 -12.62 10.23
N TYR A 134 19.86 -11.60 9.41
CA TYR A 134 18.97 -10.48 9.71
C TYR A 134 17.53 -10.76 9.22
N LYS A 135 16.55 -10.04 9.80
CA LYS A 135 15.17 -10.04 9.30
C LYS A 135 15.09 -9.47 7.89
N LYS A 136 14.05 -9.87 7.16
CA LYS A 136 13.63 -9.27 5.89
C LYS A 136 13.52 -7.76 6.01
N ARG A 137 13.72 -7.05 4.91
CA ARG A 137 13.61 -5.58 4.84
C ARG A 137 12.73 -5.20 3.68
N TYR A 138 11.89 -4.19 3.86
CA TYR A 138 10.90 -3.82 2.85
C TYR A 138 10.92 -2.32 2.57
N TYR A 139 10.43 -1.91 1.41
CA TYR A 139 9.81 -0.60 1.23
C TYR A 139 8.31 -0.76 1.00
N CYS A 140 7.58 0.35 0.89
CA CYS A 140 6.13 0.38 0.99
C CYS A 140 5.40 -0.52 -0.03
N SER A 141 5.75 -0.46 -1.32
CA SER A 141 5.18 -1.33 -2.34
C SER A 141 5.63 -2.79 -2.22
N GLU A 142 6.87 -3.03 -1.78
CA GLU A 142 7.42 -4.38 -1.63
C GLU A 142 6.66 -5.19 -0.56
N ILE A 143 6.38 -4.60 0.60
CA ILE A 143 5.60 -5.29 1.65
C ILE A 143 4.16 -5.55 1.21
N VAL A 144 3.56 -4.63 0.47
CA VAL A 144 2.19 -4.77 -0.05
C VAL A 144 2.11 -5.94 -1.02
N ILE A 145 3.02 -6.01 -2.00
CA ILE A 145 3.02 -7.07 -3.02
C ILE A 145 3.33 -8.42 -2.38
N GLU A 146 4.34 -8.50 -1.50
CA GLU A 146 4.68 -9.76 -0.83
C GLU A 146 3.54 -10.28 0.06
N ALA A 147 2.84 -9.40 0.77
CA ALA A 147 1.67 -9.81 1.55
C ALA A 147 0.54 -10.35 0.66
N LEU A 148 0.27 -9.68 -0.47
CA LEU A 148 -0.74 -10.13 -1.44
C LEU A 148 -0.35 -11.43 -2.15
N LYS A 149 0.95 -11.67 -2.39
CA LYS A 149 1.48 -12.94 -2.91
C LYS A 149 1.31 -14.08 -1.92
N GLU A 150 1.62 -13.85 -0.64
CA GLU A 150 1.42 -14.84 0.42
C GLU A 150 -0.07 -15.20 0.57
N GLY A 151 -0.93 -14.19 0.47
CA GLY A 151 -2.38 -14.36 0.47
C GLY A 151 -2.94 -15.04 -0.78
N GLY A 152 -2.14 -15.28 -1.82
CA GLY A 152 -2.62 -15.81 -3.10
C GLY A 152 -3.58 -14.88 -3.84
N VAL A 153 -3.54 -13.57 -3.55
CA VAL A 153 -4.25 -12.53 -4.31
C VAL A 153 -3.46 -12.19 -5.57
N PHE A 154 -2.14 -12.12 -5.44
CA PHE A 154 -1.21 -11.99 -6.57
C PHE A 154 -0.49 -13.30 -6.86
N SER A 155 -0.07 -13.46 -8.12
CA SER A 155 0.76 -14.59 -8.53
C SER A 155 2.12 -14.55 -7.80
N LYS A 156 2.60 -15.72 -7.36
CA LYS A 156 3.92 -15.85 -6.71
C LYS A 156 5.08 -15.37 -7.58
N ASN A 157 4.90 -15.35 -8.90
CA ASN A 157 5.90 -14.90 -9.87
C ASN A 157 5.91 -13.38 -10.08
N MET A 158 4.98 -12.64 -9.44
CA MET A 158 4.94 -11.18 -9.54
C MET A 158 6.19 -10.56 -8.90
N VAL A 159 6.79 -9.61 -9.61
CA VAL A 159 7.95 -8.85 -9.14
C VAL A 159 7.49 -7.88 -8.05
N SER A 160 8.12 -7.96 -6.89
CA SER A 160 7.77 -7.11 -5.73
C SER A 160 8.60 -5.85 -5.67
N GLN A 161 9.71 -5.80 -6.42
CA GLN A 161 10.63 -4.67 -6.40
C GLN A 161 10.22 -3.52 -7.34
N ILE A 162 8.99 -3.04 -7.21
CA ILE A 162 8.43 -1.99 -8.08
C ILE A 162 8.06 -0.72 -7.31
N HIS A 163 8.07 0.43 -7.97
CA HIS A 163 7.66 1.70 -7.38
C HIS A 163 6.15 1.72 -7.09
N PRO A 164 5.66 2.42 -6.04
CA PRO A 164 4.22 2.53 -5.75
C PRO A 164 3.37 3.00 -6.95
N GLN A 165 3.88 3.93 -7.76
CA GLN A 165 3.24 4.34 -9.02
C GLN A 165 3.07 3.17 -10.00
N THR A 166 4.08 2.31 -10.15
CA THR A 166 3.99 1.12 -11.01
C THR A 166 2.92 0.17 -10.50
N LEU A 167 2.91 -0.10 -9.18
CA LEU A 167 1.89 -0.95 -8.56
C LEU A 167 0.49 -0.36 -8.75
N TYR A 168 0.33 0.96 -8.60
CA TYR A 168 -0.93 1.64 -8.84
C TYR A 168 -1.40 1.47 -10.29
N ALA A 169 -0.51 1.66 -11.27
CA ALA A 169 -0.83 1.49 -12.67
C ALA A 169 -1.28 0.05 -12.98
N MET A 170 -0.62 -0.95 -12.40
CA MET A 170 -1.02 -2.36 -12.54
C MET A 170 -2.41 -2.63 -11.96
N LEU A 171 -2.70 -2.10 -10.77
CA LEU A 171 -3.99 -2.29 -10.14
C LEU A 171 -5.12 -1.46 -10.76
N LYS A 172 -4.81 -0.33 -11.41
CA LYS A 172 -5.81 0.61 -11.96
C LYS A 172 -6.79 -0.07 -12.91
N ASP A 173 -6.31 -1.03 -13.70
CA ASP A 173 -7.08 -1.70 -14.75
C ASP A 173 -7.78 -2.98 -14.25
N GLU A 174 -7.21 -3.63 -13.23
CA GLU A 174 -7.73 -4.89 -12.68
C GLU A 174 -8.70 -4.68 -11.50
N THR A 175 -8.74 -3.49 -10.92
CA THR A 175 -9.53 -3.20 -9.71
C THR A 175 -10.43 -2.00 -9.88
N THR A 176 -11.56 -2.02 -9.18
CA THR A 176 -12.45 -0.86 -9.13
C THR A 176 -11.80 0.25 -8.33
N SER A 177 -11.89 1.49 -8.84
CA SER A 177 -11.61 2.67 -8.03
C SER A 177 -12.57 2.66 -6.85
N ALA A 178 -12.02 2.47 -5.65
CA ALA A 178 -12.84 2.34 -4.46
C ALA A 178 -12.83 3.64 -3.66
N CYS A 179 -13.81 3.76 -2.79
CA CYS A 179 -13.79 4.74 -1.72
C CYS A 179 -13.83 3.97 -0.41
N VAL A 180 -12.96 4.28 0.54
CA VAL A 180 -13.05 3.76 1.92
C VAL A 180 -14.15 4.49 2.71
N ARG A 181 -15.02 5.24 2.01
CA ARG A 181 -16.26 5.79 2.54
C ARG A 181 -17.43 4.88 2.18
N ASN A 182 -18.40 4.77 3.08
CA ASN A 182 -19.60 4.00 2.84
C ASN A 182 -20.47 4.70 1.77
N VAL A 183 -20.49 4.16 0.55
CA VAL A 183 -21.15 4.78 -0.63
C VAL A 183 -22.68 4.74 -0.55
N ARG A 184 -23.26 3.98 0.38
CA ARG A 184 -24.73 3.84 0.53
C ARG A 184 -25.43 5.12 0.98
N ASN A 185 -24.70 6.14 1.43
CA ASN A 185 -25.23 7.40 1.95
C ASN A 185 -24.93 8.63 1.07
N LEU A 186 -24.58 8.47 -0.20
CA LEU A 186 -24.58 9.60 -1.13
C LEU A 186 -26.03 9.94 -1.50
N THR A 187 -26.68 10.77 -0.68
CA THR A 187 -27.86 11.52 -1.13
C THR A 187 -27.41 12.49 -2.21
N PHE A 188 -27.80 12.21 -3.45
CA PHE A 188 -27.70 13.17 -4.54
C PHE A 188 -28.85 14.16 -4.36
N ASP A 189 -28.55 15.35 -3.86
CA ASP A 189 -29.47 16.48 -3.98
C ASP A 189 -29.47 16.92 -5.45
N PHE A 190 -30.56 16.64 -6.15
CA PHE A 190 -30.87 17.14 -7.49
C PHE A 190 -31.72 18.41 -7.40
#